data_AF-A0A7W0W1X8-F1
#
_entry.id   AF-A0A7W0W1X8-F1
#
_cell.length_a   1.000
_cell.length_b   1.000
_cell.length_c   1.000
_cell.angle_alpha   90.00
_cell.angle_beta   90.00
_cell.angle_gamma   90.00
#
_symmetry.space_group_name_H-M   'P 1'
#
loop_
_entity.id
_entity.type
_entity.pdbx_description
1 polymer ?
#
loop_
_entity_poly.entity_id
_entity_poly.type
_entity_poly.pdbx_seq_one_letter_code
_entity_poly.pdbx_strand_id
1 'polypeptide(L)'
;MSVSTDLAEVRACHVLDGGDFLVGTGGGLARYDSRGEVRAVWTAIEGLPGTRIDSISMVGDALWIGTETGAAQIALDGTKLSVTKKAEEKS
;
A
#
# COMPACT_ATOMS: atom_id res chain seq x y z
N MET A 1 -19.94 0.17 4.59
CA MET A 1 -18.96 0.88 3.74
C MET A 1 -18.37 -0.17 2.82
N SER A 2 -18.80 -0.25 1.56
CA SER A 2 -18.20 -1.16 0.58
C SER A 2 -17.02 -0.44 -0.06
N VAL A 3 -15.81 -0.95 0.17
CA VAL A 3 -14.63 -0.47 -0.54
C VAL A 3 -14.69 -1.04 -1.95
N SER A 4 -14.95 -0.18 -2.94
CA SER A 4 -14.85 -0.52 -4.36
C SER A 4 -13.49 -0.06 -4.86
N THR A 5 -12.50 -0.94 -4.80
CA THR A 5 -11.25 -0.75 -5.53
C THR A 5 -11.34 -1.57 -6.82
N ASP A 6 -10.97 -0.96 -7.93
CA ASP A 6 -10.93 -1.63 -9.23
C ASP A 6 -9.80 -2.67 -9.21
N LEU A 7 -10.17 -3.96 -9.21
CA LEU A 7 -9.24 -5.09 -9.24
C LEU A 7 -8.67 -5.32 -10.64
N ALA A 8 -9.11 -4.58 -11.67
CA ALA A 8 -8.69 -4.77 -13.05
C ALA A 8 -7.22 -4.36 -13.30
N GLU A 9 -6.59 -3.60 -12.41
CA GLU A 9 -5.15 -3.32 -12.49
C GLU A 9 -4.46 -3.60 -11.14
N VAL A 10 -4.12 -4.86 -10.91
CA VAL A 10 -3.08 -5.21 -9.94
C VAL A 10 -1.73 -4.85 -10.54
N ARG A 11 -1.03 -3.91 -9.90
CA ARG A 11 0.24 -3.35 -10.41
C ARG A 11 1.45 -3.82 -9.60
N ALA A 12 1.22 -4.17 -8.34
CA ALA A 12 2.24 -4.69 -7.44
C ALA A 12 1.63 -5.65 -6.42
N CYS A 13 2.42 -6.63 -5.97
CA CYS A 13 2.09 -7.45 -4.82
C CYS A 13 3.34 -7.73 -3.96
N HIS A 14 3.15 -7.90 -2.66
CA HIS A 14 4.23 -8.22 -1.74
C HIS A 14 3.73 -9.03 -0.54
N VAL A 15 4.36 -10.17 -0.25
CA VAL A 15 4.02 -11.00 0.91
C VAL A 15 4.65 -10.41 2.16
N LEU A 16 3.86 -10.28 3.23
CA LEU A 16 4.32 -9.86 4.55
C LEU A 16 4.70 -11.07 5.40
N ASP A 17 5.53 -10.82 6.42
CA ASP A 17 5.77 -11.79 7.46
C ASP A 17 4.46 -12.21 8.14
N GLY A 18 4.22 -13.51 8.24
CA GLY A 18 2.96 -14.08 8.74
C GLY A 18 1.96 -14.49 7.65
N GLY A 19 2.27 -14.25 6.37
CA GLY A 19 1.52 -14.82 5.24
C GLY A 19 0.34 -13.98 4.72
N ASP A 20 0.08 -12.83 5.32
CA ASP A 20 -0.73 -11.79 4.68
C ASP A 20 0.04 -11.21 3.49
N PHE A 21 -0.63 -10.55 2.55
CA PHE A 21 0.02 -9.91 1.42
C PHE A 21 -0.61 -8.57 1.09
N LEU A 22 0.23 -7.66 0.57
CA LEU A 22 -0.17 -6.37 0.06
C LEU A 22 -0.38 -6.45 -1.45
N VAL A 23 -1.37 -5.70 -1.91
CA VAL A 23 -1.70 -5.54 -3.32
C VAL A 23 -1.82 -4.05 -3.61
N GLY A 24 -0.99 -3.58 -4.53
CA GLY A 24 -1.07 -2.23 -5.08
C GLY A 24 -2.03 -2.21 -6.27
N THR A 25 -2.97 -1.28 -6.24
CA THR A 25 -4.01 -1.12 -7.25
C THR A 25 -4.07 0.32 -7.75
N GLY A 26 -4.91 0.57 -8.76
CA GLY A 26 -5.26 1.93 -9.17
C GLY A 26 -5.97 2.77 -8.09
N GLY A 27 -6.63 2.12 -7.12
CA GLY A 27 -7.44 2.76 -6.09
C GLY A 27 -6.81 2.79 -4.69
N GLY A 28 -5.59 2.30 -4.53
CA GLY A 28 -4.91 2.25 -3.25
C GLY A 28 -4.16 0.95 -2.98
N LEU A 29 -3.71 0.82 -1.74
CA LEU A 29 -3.01 -0.34 -1.20
C LEU A 29 -3.99 -1.19 -0.39
N ALA A 30 -4.17 -2.45 -0.76
CA ALA A 30 -5.00 -3.40 -0.02
C ALA A 30 -4.14 -4.45 0.67
N ARG A 31 -4.51 -4.82 1.90
CA ARG A 31 -3.96 -5.98 2.61
C ARG A 31 -4.96 -7.11 2.56
N TYR A 32 -4.49 -8.26 2.12
CA TYR A 32 -5.22 -9.51 2.10
C TYR A 32 -4.60 -10.48 3.08
N ASP A 33 -5.41 -11.39 3.61
CA ASP A 33 -4.89 -12.53 4.34
C ASP A 33 -4.53 -13.70 3.44
N SER A 34 -3.92 -14.74 4.01
CA SER A 34 -3.53 -15.96 3.28
C SER A 34 -4.68 -16.71 2.57
N ARG A 35 -5.95 -16.38 2.88
CA ARG A 35 -7.14 -16.94 2.22
C ARG A 35 -7.66 -16.06 1.10
N GLY A 36 -7.07 -14.87 0.90
CA GLY A 36 -7.50 -13.90 -0.10
C GLY A 36 -8.60 -12.98 0.37
N GLU A 37 -8.85 -12.88 1.68
CA GLU A 37 -9.85 -11.95 2.23
C GLU A 37 -9.25 -10.58 2.51
N VAL A 38 -9.97 -9.50 2.14
CA VAL A 38 -9.53 -8.12 2.39
C VAL A 38 -9.56 -7.84 3.88
N ARG A 39 -8.40 -7.46 4.45
CA ARG A 39 -8.26 -7.02 5.84
C ARG A 39 -8.28 -5.52 6.01
N ALA A 40 -7.69 -4.80 5.06
CA ALA A 40 -7.60 -3.35 5.10
C ALA A 40 -7.39 -2.78 3.70
N VAL A 41 -7.80 -1.54 3.49
CA VAL A 41 -7.51 -0.76 2.28
C VAL A 41 -7.10 0.64 2.71
N TRP A 42 -6.03 1.15 2.11
CA TRP A 42 -5.49 2.47 2.37
C TRP A 42 -5.26 3.20 1.04
N THR A 43 -5.41 4.51 1.07
CA THR A 43 -5.39 5.43 -0.07
C THR A 43 -4.55 6.66 0.29
N ALA A 44 -4.58 7.70 -0.54
CA ALA A 44 -3.97 8.99 -0.20
C ALA A 44 -4.56 9.63 1.08
N ILE A 45 -5.78 9.27 1.50
CA ILE A 45 -6.42 9.77 2.74
C ILE A 45 -5.59 9.37 3.97
N GLU A 46 -4.94 8.21 3.93
CA GLU A 46 -4.07 7.71 4.99
C GLU A 46 -2.64 8.27 4.92
N GLY A 47 -2.42 9.29 4.09
CA GLY A 47 -1.18 10.05 4.02
C GLY A 47 -0.19 9.55 2.97
N LEU A 48 -0.53 8.50 2.22
CA LEU A 48 0.24 8.10 1.03
C LEU A 48 0.35 9.28 0.06
N PRO A 49 1.48 9.44 -0.67
CA PRO A 49 1.67 10.58 -1.57
C PRO A 49 0.67 10.61 -2.73
N GLY A 50 0.17 9.44 -3.15
CA GLY A 50 -0.78 9.27 -4.24
C GLY A 50 -1.71 8.07 -4.01
N THR A 51 -2.70 7.92 -4.88
CA THR A 51 -3.73 6.88 -4.76
C THR A 51 -3.37 5.65 -5.59
N ARG A 52 -2.79 5.84 -6.78
CA ARG A 52 -2.36 4.72 -7.63
C ARG A 52 -1.05 4.15 -7.12
N ILE A 53 -1.07 2.89 -6.73
CA ILE A 53 0.13 2.21 -6.26
C ILE A 53 0.86 1.57 -7.44
N ASP A 54 2.07 2.04 -7.72
CA ASP A 54 2.90 1.55 -8.82
C ASP A 54 3.96 0.54 -8.35
N SER A 55 4.37 0.57 -7.07
CA SER A 55 5.34 -0.40 -6.54
C SER A 55 5.23 -0.60 -5.03
N ILE A 56 5.64 -1.79 -4.58
CA ILE A 56 5.79 -2.15 -3.18
C ILE A 56 7.18 -2.78 -3.05
N SER A 57 8.03 -2.27 -2.16
CA SER A 57 9.43 -2.71 -2.08
C SER A 57 9.97 -2.66 -0.66
N MET A 58 10.72 -3.70 -0.30
CA MET A 58 11.51 -3.70 0.93
C MET A 58 12.89 -3.10 0.67
N VAL A 59 13.28 -2.13 1.49
CA VAL A 59 14.60 -1.49 1.47
C VAL A 59 15.23 -1.70 2.84
N GLY A 60 16.02 -2.77 2.98
CA GLY A 60 16.34 -3.29 4.30
C GLY A 60 15.07 -3.76 5.00
N ASP A 61 14.86 -3.33 6.25
CA ASP A 61 13.66 -3.65 7.02
C ASP A 61 12.50 -2.66 6.79
N ALA A 62 12.68 -1.71 5.87
CA ALA A 62 11.69 -0.67 5.57
C ALA A 62 10.78 -1.06 4.41
N LEU A 63 9.48 -0.99 4.62
CA LEU A 63 8.50 -1.14 3.56
C LEU A 63 8.22 0.22 2.89
N TRP A 64 8.47 0.28 1.59
CA TRP A 64 8.22 1.46 0.75
C TRP A 64 7.11 1.20 -0.25
N ILE A 65 6.24 2.20 -0.39
CA ILE A 65 5.13 2.24 -1.34
C ILE A 65 5.43 3.35 -2.33
N GLY A 66 5.66 2.98 -3.60
CA GLY A 66 5.75 3.93 -4.70
C GLY A 66 4.37 4.19 -5.29
N THR A 67 4.04 5.46 -5.42
CA THR A 67 2.80 5.96 -6.02
C THR A 67 3.11 6.81 -7.25
N GLU A 68 2.07 7.27 -7.93
CA GLU A 68 2.18 8.12 -9.11
C GLU A 68 2.76 9.52 -8.84
N THR A 69 2.84 9.93 -7.58
CA THR A 69 3.21 11.28 -7.12
C THR A 69 4.37 11.27 -6.12
N GLY A 70 5.03 10.12 -5.91
CA GLY A 70 6.16 9.99 -5.00
C GLY A 70 6.24 8.62 -4.34
N ALA A 71 7.00 8.51 -3.26
CA ALA A 71 7.07 7.29 -2.48
C ALA A 71 6.95 7.57 -0.97
N ALA A 72 6.41 6.62 -0.23
CA ALA A 72 6.34 6.68 1.21
C ALA A 72 6.86 5.40 1.86
N GLN A 73 7.67 5.57 2.91
CA GLN A 73 7.94 4.51 3.87
C GLN A 73 6.74 4.40 4.79
N ILE A 74 6.29 3.17 5.04
CA ILE A 74 5.14 2.90 5.90
C ILE A 74 5.49 1.93 7.03
N ALA A 75 4.76 2.06 8.13
CA ALA A 75 4.67 1.07 9.19
C ALA A 75 3.22 0.55 9.26
N LEU A 76 3.07 -0.75 9.52
CA LEU A 76 1.78 -1.41 9.65
C LEU A 76 1.59 -1.91 11.09
N ASP A 77 0.44 -1.61 11.67
CA ASP A 77 -0.03 -2.17 12.95
C ASP A 77 -1.44 -2.74 12.73
N GLY A 78 -1.49 -4.03 12.40
CA GLY A 78 -2.73 -4.70 11.98
C GLY A 78 -3.35 -4.05 10.74
N THR A 79 -4.48 -3.37 10.94
CA THR A 79 -5.24 -2.66 9.90
C THR A 79 -4.92 -1.17 9.81
N LYS A 80 -3.98 -0.69 10.62
CA LYS A 80 -3.52 0.71 10.59
C LYS A 80 -2.25 0.83 9.76
N LEU A 81 -2.22 1.87 8.93
CA LEU A 81 -1.05 2.31 8.20
C LEU A 81 -0.57 3.64 8.78
N SER A 82 0.74 3.81 8.91
CA SER A 82 1.37 5.08 9.25
C SER A 82 2.51 5.38 8.30
N VAL A 83 2.51 6.58 7.71
CA VAL A 83 3.63 7.05 6.89
C VAL A 83 4.74 7.56 7.80
N THR A 84 5.93 6.97 7.71
CA THR A 84 7.09 7.33 8.53
C THR A 84 8.06 8.25 7.78
N LYS A 85 8.08 8.19 6.46
CA LYS A 85 8.91 9.05 5.59
C LYS A 85 8.26 9.21 4.23
N LYS A 86 8.45 10.38 3.60
CA LYS A 86 8.09 10.63 2.20
C LYS A 86 9.33 10.95 1.37
N ALA A 87 9.30 10.52 0.12
CA ALA A 87 10.24 10.87 -0.94
C ALA A 87 9.40 11.36 -2.13
N GLU A 88 9.10 12.66 -2.10
CA GLU A 88 8.34 13.38 -3.13
C GLU A 88 9.15 14.61 -3.53
N GLU A 89 9.09 15.01 -4.81
CA GLU A 89 9.65 16.29 -5.23
C GLU A 89 8.83 17.42 -4.61
N LYS A 90 9.47 18.32 -3.87
CA LYS A 90 8.85 19.57 -3.48
C LYS A 90 8.81 20.48 -4.70
N SER A 91 7.63 20.69 -5.26
CA SER A 91 7.42 21.75 -6.24
C SER A 91 7.43 23.13 -5.59
#